data_AF-A0A934ESC4-F1
#
_entry.id   AF-A0A934ESC4-F1
#
_cell.length_a   1.000
_cell.length_b   1.000
_cell.length_c   1.000
_cell.angle_alpha   90.00
_cell.angle_beta   90.00
_cell.angle_gamma   90.00
#
_symmetry.space_group_name_H-M   'P 1'
#
loop_
_entity.id
_entity.type
_entity.pdbx_description
1 polymer ?
#
loop_
_entity_poly.entity_id
_entity_poly.type
_entity_poly.pdbx_seq_one_letter_code
_entity_poly.pdbx_strand_id
1 'polypeptide(L)'
;PYSNALSGVSDWFCQLWAESLGKKFSLNNEVVHTGSTPVRAIGVVDQHSQLQLYMEGPYDKVIIFLAIKRFSKEVSIVSGNDVESDLVYLKGHSLNNVMEAEFKGTRLERI
;
A
#
# COMPACT_ATOMS: atom_id res chain seq x y z
N PRO A 1 -1.69 1.60 -2.51
CA PRO A 1 -1.70 3.04 -2.15
C PRO A 1 -2.31 3.27 -0.77
N TYR A 2 -1.80 4.23 0.00
CA TYR A 2 -2.38 4.70 1.27
C TYR A 2 -3.40 5.82 1.01
N SER A 3 -4.38 5.51 0.16
CA SER A 3 -5.50 6.37 -0.20
C SER A 3 -6.45 5.58 -1.09
N ASN A 4 -7.72 5.45 -0.66
CA ASN A 4 -8.74 4.78 -1.48
C ASN A 4 -8.98 5.49 -2.82
N ALA A 5 -8.81 6.81 -2.87
CA ALA A 5 -8.97 7.57 -4.11
C ALA A 5 -7.95 7.20 -5.20
N LEU A 6 -6.84 6.55 -4.82
CA LEU A 6 -5.79 6.09 -5.74
C LEU A 6 -5.87 4.60 -6.06
N SER A 7 -6.95 3.90 -5.69
CA SER A 7 -7.14 2.48 -6.01
C SER A 7 -7.04 2.23 -7.52
N GLY A 8 -7.73 3.04 -8.32
CA GLY A 8 -7.71 2.95 -9.79
C GLY A 8 -6.33 3.17 -10.41
N VAL A 9 -5.45 3.95 -9.76
CA VAL A 9 -4.05 4.10 -10.21
C VAL A 9 -3.28 2.78 -10.08
N SER A 10 -3.60 1.97 -9.07
CA SER A 10 -2.95 0.67 -8.89
C SER A 10 -3.40 -0.34 -9.93
N ASP A 11 -4.70 -0.33 -10.28
CA ASP A 11 -5.23 -1.14 -11.38
C ASP A 11 -4.60 -0.77 -12.72
N TRP A 12 -4.55 0.53 -13.01
CA TRP A 12 -3.88 1.05 -14.20
C TRP A 12 -2.40 0.65 -14.25
N PHE A 13 -1.67 0.74 -13.13
CA PHE A 13 -0.27 0.33 -13.08
C PHE A 13 -0.09 -1.16 -13.35
N CYS A 14 -0.94 -2.02 -12.77
CA CYS A 14 -0.88 -3.45 -13.03
C CYS A 14 -1.07 -3.77 -14.52
N GLN A 15 -2.05 -3.13 -15.17
CA GLN A 15 -2.26 -3.29 -16.61
C GLN A 15 -1.04 -2.83 -17.40
N LEU A 16 -0.57 -1.60 -17.14
CA LEU A 16 0.59 -1.02 -17.81
C LEU A 16 1.80 -1.95 -17.71
N TRP A 17 2.11 -2.43 -16.51
CA TRP A 17 3.30 -3.23 -16.25
C TRP A 17 3.20 -4.63 -16.88
N ALA A 18 2.10 -5.33 -16.63
CA ALA A 18 1.91 -6.68 -17.12
C ALA A 18 1.83 -6.74 -18.65
N GLU A 19 1.05 -5.86 -19.28
CA GLU A 19 0.90 -5.86 -20.75
C GLU A 19 2.15 -5.34 -21.47
N SER A 20 2.90 -4.40 -20.86
CA SER A 20 4.11 -3.87 -21.48
C SER A 20 5.27 -4.86 -21.40
N LEU A 21 5.47 -5.48 -20.23
CA LEU A 21 6.67 -6.26 -19.94
C LEU A 21 6.47 -7.77 -20.02
N GLY A 22 5.24 -8.28 -19.84
CA GLY A 22 4.92 -9.70 -19.97
C GLY A 22 4.98 -10.16 -21.42
N LYS A 23 6.16 -10.61 -21.88
CA LYS A 23 6.42 -10.87 -23.30
C LYS A 23 7.14 -12.20 -23.55
N LYS A 24 6.63 -12.96 -24.53
CA LYS A 24 7.26 -14.20 -25.00
C LYS A 24 8.55 -13.92 -25.77
N PHE A 25 8.56 -12.90 -26.62
CA PHE A 25 9.65 -12.64 -27.56
C PHE A 25 10.40 -11.33 -27.25
N SER A 26 11.70 -11.31 -27.50
CA SER A 26 12.53 -10.09 -27.49
C SER A 26 12.38 -9.30 -28.81
N LEU A 27 13.02 -8.12 -28.89
CA LEU A 27 13.06 -7.32 -30.12
C LEU A 27 13.79 -8.03 -31.28
N ASN A 28 14.63 -9.02 -30.98
CA ASN A 28 15.34 -9.84 -31.95
C ASN A 28 14.60 -11.16 -32.27
N ASN A 29 13.31 -11.28 -31.88
CA ASN A 29 12.47 -12.48 -32.04
C ASN A 29 12.94 -13.73 -31.27
N GLU A 30 13.82 -13.59 -30.28
CA GLU A 30 14.23 -14.70 -29.41
C GLU A 30 13.15 -14.97 -28.36
N VAL A 31 12.95 -16.24 -28.00
CA VAL A 31 12.03 -16.63 -26.92
C VAL A 31 12.68 -16.33 -25.56
N VAL A 32 12.10 -15.40 -24.79
CA VAL A 32 12.64 -14.91 -23.50
C VAL A 32 11.71 -15.07 -22.32
N HIS A 33 10.37 -15.11 -22.52
CA HIS A 33 9.38 -15.19 -21.43
C HIS A 33 9.65 -14.21 -20.27
N THR A 34 9.77 -12.93 -20.58
CA THR A 34 10.13 -11.88 -19.61
C THR A 34 8.89 -11.24 -18.96
N GLY A 35 9.13 -10.47 -17.89
CA GLY A 35 8.13 -9.75 -17.10
C GLY A 35 8.12 -10.17 -15.64
N SER A 36 7.73 -9.25 -14.76
CA SER A 36 7.39 -9.54 -13.36
C SER A 36 5.89 -9.33 -13.15
N THR A 37 5.28 -10.12 -12.26
CA THR A 37 3.85 -10.02 -11.96
C THR A 37 3.57 -8.82 -11.06
N PRO A 38 2.83 -7.80 -11.52
CA PRO A 38 2.42 -6.72 -10.64
C PRO A 38 1.25 -7.19 -9.75
N VAL A 39 1.30 -6.85 -8.46
CA VAL A 39 0.25 -7.16 -7.48
C VAL A 39 -0.25 -5.86 -6.88
N ARG A 40 -1.58 -5.66 -6.88
CA ARG A 40 -2.23 -4.50 -6.26
C ARG A 40 -2.39 -4.71 -4.76
N ALA A 41 -2.09 -3.67 -3.97
CA ALA A 41 -2.41 -3.60 -2.54
C ALA A 41 -2.87 -2.18 -2.15
N ILE A 42 -3.83 -2.07 -1.23
CA ILE A 42 -4.39 -0.82 -0.70
C ILE A 42 -4.11 -0.73 0.81
N GLY A 43 -3.41 0.32 1.21
CA GLY A 43 -3.19 0.65 2.62
C GLY A 43 -4.37 1.45 3.18
N VAL A 44 -4.82 1.18 4.39
CA VAL A 44 -4.25 0.24 5.37
C VAL A 44 -4.86 -1.16 5.32
N VAL A 45 -5.93 -1.34 4.52
CA VAL A 45 -6.73 -2.58 4.46
C VAL A 45 -5.86 -3.84 4.26
N ASP A 46 -4.92 -3.79 3.33
CA ASP A 46 -4.09 -4.96 3.01
C ASP A 46 -2.94 -5.21 3.99
N GLN A 47 -2.79 -4.37 5.02
CA GLN A 47 -1.99 -4.74 6.20
C GLN A 47 -2.58 -5.97 6.92
N HIS A 48 -3.91 -6.15 6.84
CA HIS A 48 -4.61 -7.27 7.46
C HIS A 48 -4.86 -8.43 6.48
N SER A 49 -4.26 -8.41 5.29
CA SER A 49 -4.44 -9.46 4.28
C SER A 49 -3.11 -9.97 3.73
N GLN A 50 -2.23 -9.10 3.23
CA GLN A 50 -1.03 -9.48 2.49
C GLN A 50 0.26 -9.25 3.28
N LEU A 51 0.26 -8.35 4.27
CA LEU A 51 1.49 -7.91 4.94
C LEU A 51 2.27 -9.06 5.57
N GLN A 52 1.60 -10.06 6.15
CA GLN A 52 2.27 -11.24 6.70
C GLN A 52 3.10 -11.98 5.64
N LEU A 53 2.52 -12.20 4.46
CA LEU A 53 3.21 -12.84 3.34
C LEU A 53 4.38 -11.97 2.84
N TYR A 54 4.24 -10.66 2.90
CA TYR A 54 5.29 -9.74 2.46
C TYR A 54 6.46 -9.70 3.45
N MET A 55 6.20 -9.81 4.75
CA MET A 55 7.22 -9.78 5.79
C MET A 55 7.96 -11.12 5.97
N GLU A 56 7.21 -12.23 5.96
CA GLU A 56 7.75 -13.53 6.36
C GLU A 56 7.76 -14.56 5.23
N GLY A 57 7.19 -14.22 4.08
CA GLY A 57 7.19 -15.07 2.90
C GLY A 57 8.50 -14.98 2.10
N PRO A 58 8.49 -15.54 0.87
CA PRO A 58 9.64 -15.43 -0.02
C PRO A 58 9.99 -13.97 -0.34
N TYR A 59 11.30 -13.68 -0.36
CA TYR A 59 11.88 -12.39 -0.76
C TYR A 59 11.91 -12.23 -2.30
N ASP A 60 10.74 -12.31 -2.92
CA ASP A 60 10.53 -12.24 -4.37
C ASP A 60 9.71 -10.99 -4.80
N LYS A 61 9.55 -10.01 -3.90
CA LYS A 61 8.72 -8.82 -4.11
C LYS A 61 9.55 -7.55 -4.04
N VAL A 62 9.26 -6.61 -4.95
CA VAL A 62 9.65 -5.21 -4.84
C VAL A 62 8.40 -4.40 -4.56
N ILE A 63 8.35 -3.70 -3.43
CA ILE A 63 7.15 -2.98 -2.98
C ILE A 63 7.28 -1.50 -3.28
N ILE A 64 6.32 -0.97 -4.04
CA ILE A 64 6.22 0.45 -4.36
C ILE A 64 5.09 1.06 -3.54
N PHE A 65 5.44 2.02 -2.70
CA PHE A 65 4.47 2.75 -1.90
C PHE A 65 4.01 4.04 -2.59
N LEU A 66 2.69 4.23 -2.64
CA LEU A 66 2.06 5.48 -3.06
C LEU A 66 1.28 6.07 -1.90
N ALA A 67 1.69 7.24 -1.44
CA ALA A 67 1.06 7.98 -0.35
C ALA A 67 0.84 9.44 -0.76
N ILE A 68 -0.27 10.03 -0.30
CA ILE A 68 -0.56 11.45 -0.50
C ILE A 68 -0.06 12.25 0.69
N LYS A 69 0.47 13.46 0.43
CA LYS A 69 0.95 14.36 1.50
C LYS A 69 -0.19 15.07 2.23
N ARG A 70 -1.32 15.27 1.56
CA ARG A 70 -2.47 16.01 2.09
C ARG A 70 -3.76 15.39 1.57
N PHE A 71 -4.66 15.06 2.49
CA PHE A 71 -6.01 14.63 2.17
C PHE A 71 -6.91 15.86 1.95
N SER A 72 -7.95 15.71 1.14
CA SER A 72 -8.93 16.77 0.90
C SER A 72 -9.76 17.11 2.14
N LYS A 73 -9.92 16.14 3.04
CA LYS A 73 -10.62 16.27 4.31
C LYS A 73 -9.79 15.67 5.44
N GLU A 74 -9.75 16.37 6.55
CA GLU A 74 -9.25 15.85 7.82
C GLU A 74 -10.42 15.40 8.69
N VAL A 75 -10.30 14.22 9.29
CA VAL A 75 -11.33 13.66 10.18
C VAL A 75 -10.74 13.50 11.57
N SER A 76 -11.05 14.42 12.46
CA SER A 76 -10.61 14.36 13.87
C SER A 76 -11.25 13.17 14.57
N ILE A 77 -10.45 12.44 15.35
CA ILE A 77 -10.96 11.43 16.28
C ILE A 77 -11.47 12.19 17.49
N VAL A 78 -12.78 12.39 17.57
CA VAL A 78 -13.41 13.12 18.68
C VAL A 78 -13.32 12.25 19.94
N SER A 79 -12.45 12.64 20.86
CA SER A 79 -12.35 12.06 22.19
C SER A 79 -13.19 12.88 23.18
N GLY A 80 -14.25 12.30 23.73
CA GLY A 80 -14.89 12.82 24.94
C GLY A 80 -14.00 12.66 26.18
N ASN A 81 -14.51 13.01 27.35
CA ASN A 81 -13.83 12.67 28.61
C ASN A 81 -13.89 11.16 28.93
N ASP A 82 -14.78 10.42 28.27
CA ASP A 82 -15.03 8.99 28.48
C ASP A 82 -14.33 8.10 27.43
N VAL A 83 -13.09 8.42 27.05
CA VAL A 83 -12.29 7.51 26.20
C VAL A 83 -11.77 6.37 27.06
N GLU A 84 -12.00 5.14 26.62
CA GLU A 84 -11.44 3.94 27.23
C GLU A 84 -9.91 4.05 27.35
N SER A 85 -9.33 3.53 28.46
CA SER A 85 -7.89 3.61 28.74
C SER A 85 -7.02 3.19 27.56
N ASP A 86 -7.47 2.18 26.83
CA ASP A 86 -6.73 1.53 25.76
C ASP A 86 -6.71 2.37 24.48
N LEU A 87 -7.61 3.36 24.35
CA LEU A 87 -7.71 4.26 23.20
C LEU A 87 -7.15 5.65 23.46
N VAL A 88 -6.58 5.89 24.65
CA VAL A 88 -6.03 7.20 25.03
C VAL A 88 -4.95 7.69 24.06
N TYR A 89 -4.19 6.78 23.44
CA TYR A 89 -3.16 7.13 22.45
C TYR A 89 -3.72 7.72 21.15
N LEU A 90 -5.02 7.55 20.86
CA LEU A 90 -5.69 8.16 19.71
C LEU A 90 -6.23 9.56 20.00
N LYS A 91 -6.24 9.99 21.27
CA LYS A 91 -6.76 11.28 21.70
C LYS A 91 -6.00 12.43 21.03
N GLY A 92 -6.74 13.35 20.42
CA GLY A 92 -6.17 14.54 19.77
C GLY A 92 -5.57 14.29 18.39
N HIS A 93 -5.65 13.05 17.87
CA HIS A 93 -5.24 12.72 16.51
C HIS A 93 -6.40 12.73 15.52
N SER A 94 -6.10 12.85 14.23
CA SER A 94 -7.04 12.59 13.15
C SER A 94 -6.85 11.18 12.57
N LEU A 95 -7.87 10.64 11.89
CA LEU A 95 -7.74 9.40 11.13
C LEU A 95 -6.63 9.49 10.07
N ASN A 96 -6.35 10.70 9.59
CA ASN A 96 -5.24 10.98 8.68
C ASN A 96 -3.89 10.76 9.36
N ASN A 97 -3.73 11.17 10.63
CA ASN A 97 -2.52 10.88 11.40
C ASN A 97 -2.34 9.38 11.61
N VAL A 98 -3.42 8.65 11.91
CA VAL A 98 -3.38 7.19 12.10
C VAL A 98 -2.94 6.50 10.80
N MET A 99 -3.57 6.82 9.67
CA MET A 99 -3.18 6.27 8.37
C MET A 99 -1.73 6.61 7.99
N GLU A 100 -1.23 7.79 8.33
CA GLU A 100 0.17 8.16 8.12
C GLU A 100 1.12 7.37 9.03
N ALA A 101 0.75 7.13 10.29
CA ALA A 101 1.52 6.31 11.22
C ALA A 101 1.59 4.86 10.73
N GLU A 102 0.46 4.29 10.30
CA GLU A 102 0.40 2.96 9.70
C GLU A 102 1.26 2.85 8.44
N PHE A 103 1.22 3.86 7.55
CA PHE A 103 2.10 3.94 6.39
C PHE A 103 3.58 3.92 6.77
N LYS A 104 3.98 4.77 7.72
CA LYS A 104 5.37 4.87 8.17
C LYS A 104 5.83 3.56 8.81
N GLY A 105 4.99 2.95 9.65
CA GLY A 105 5.26 1.66 10.26
C GLY A 105 5.55 0.61 9.20
N THR A 106 4.62 0.38 8.29
CA THR A 106 4.81 -0.60 7.20
C THR A 106 6.01 -0.30 6.32
N ARG A 107 6.30 0.97 5.99
CA ARG A 107 7.45 1.31 5.13
C ARG A 107 8.80 1.13 5.82
N LEU A 108 8.87 1.38 7.12
CA LEU A 108 10.12 1.35 7.89
C LEU A 108 10.48 -0.07 8.35
N GLU A 109 9.47 -0.92 8.53
CA GLU A 109 9.67 -2.36 8.64
C GLU A 109 10.43 -2.84 7.40
N ARG A 110 11.41 -3.72 7.60
CA ARG A 110 12.22 -4.27 6.51
C ARG A 110 11.42 -5.31 5.73
N ILE A 111 10.52 -4.81 4.87
CA ILE A 111 9.87 -5.60 3.82
C ILE A 111 10.79 -5.73 2.61
#